data_AF-A0A063ZNJ9-F1
#
_entry.id   AF-A0A063ZNJ9-F1
#
_cell.length_a   1.000
_cell.length_b   1.000
_cell.length_c   1.000
_cell.angle_alpha   90.00
_cell.angle_beta   90.00
_cell.angle_gamma   90.00
#
_symmetry.space_group_name_H-M   'P 1'
#
loop_
_entity.id
_entity.type
_entity.pdbx_description
1 polymer ?
#
loop_
_entity_poly.entity_id
_entity_poly.type
_entity_poly.pdbx_seq_one_letter_code
_entity_poly.pdbx_strand_id
1 'polypeptide(L)' 'MKEELKRRLFRFDHEGWNNPWYGFVAAPILTALGISIGELFGVHLVSSALGEDLIVILCMVVTIVVGFTGVALIDMGR' A
#
# COMPACT_ATOMS: atom_id res chain seq x y z
N MET A 1 19.16 7.16 0.23
CA MET A 1 18.36 6.28 1.11
C MET A 1 17.17 6.93 1.82
N LYS A 2 17.28 7.64 2.96
CA LYS A 2 16.07 8.08 3.72
C LYS A 2 15.21 9.13 2.98
N GLU A 3 15.85 10.13 2.37
CA GLU A 3 15.16 11.17 1.59
C GLU A 3 14.63 10.66 0.25
N GLU A 4 15.35 9.72 -0.35
CA GLU A 4 15.00 9.06 -1.61
C GLU A 4 13.79 8.13 -1.45
N LEU A 5 13.74 7.37 -0.35
CA LEU A 5 12.59 6.55 0.03
C LEU A 5 11.34 7.41 0.26
N LYS A 6 11.47 8.54 0.98
CA LYS A 6 10.37 9.48 1.19
C LYS A 6 9.84 10.04 -0.12
N ARG A 7 10.74 10.42 -1.05
CA ARG A 7 10.36 10.99 -2.35
C ARG A 7 9.51 10.02 -3.18
N ARG A 8 9.90 8.74 -3.19
CA ARG A 8 9.20 7.65 -3.89
C ARG A 8 7.86 7.29 -3.25
N LEU A 9 7.79 7.26 -1.91
CA LEU A 9 6.57 6.89 -1.17
C LEU A 9 5.52 7.99 -1.09
N PHE A 10 5.93 9.25 -0.90
CA PHE A 10 5.00 10.34 -0.56
C PHE A 10 4.66 11.27 -1.69
N ARG A 11 5.39 11.23 -2.81
CA ARG A 11 5.27 12.27 -3.84
C ARG A 11 4.67 11.80 -5.16
N PHE A 12 4.31 10.52 -5.30
CA PHE A 12 3.96 9.94 -6.60
C PHE A 12 4.96 10.39 -7.70
N ASP A 13 6.21 10.61 -7.34
CA ASP A 13 7.23 11.16 -8.23
C ASP A 13 7.70 10.02 -9.14
N HIS A 14 7.06 9.91 -10.31
CA HIS A 14 7.31 8.83 -11.26
C HIS A 14 8.74 8.85 -11.80
N GLU A 15 9.40 10.01 -11.77
CA GLU A 15 10.81 10.16 -12.14
C GLU A 15 11.76 9.61 -11.08
N GLY A 16 11.27 9.38 -9.86
CA GLY A 16 12.07 8.85 -8.77
C GLY A 16 12.33 7.34 -8.86
N TRP A 17 11.61 6.59 -9.69
CA TRP A 17 11.67 5.13 -9.79
C TRP A 17 12.47 4.68 -11.01
N ASN A 18 13.24 3.59 -10.92
CA ASN A 18 13.89 3.01 -12.10
C ASN A 18 12.85 2.50 -13.13
N ASN A 19 11.65 2.13 -12.67
CA ASN A 19 10.51 1.83 -13.53
C ASN A 19 9.28 2.67 -13.14
N PRO A 20 8.80 3.57 -14.02
CA PRO A 20 7.65 4.44 -13.73
C PRO A 20 6.33 3.68 -13.58
N TRP A 21 6.23 2.43 -14.06
CA TRP A 21 5.02 1.61 -13.97
C TRP A 21 4.73 1.08 -12.57
N TYR A 22 5.71 1.12 -11.65
CA TYR A 22 5.52 0.59 -10.30
C TYR A 22 4.40 1.28 -9.54
N GLY A 23 4.27 2.61 -9.65
CA GLY A 23 3.15 3.34 -9.06
C GLY A 23 1.80 2.87 -9.58
N PHE A 24 1.66 2.81 -10.91
CA PHE A 24 0.40 2.50 -11.59
C PHE A 24 -0.06 1.07 -11.41
N VAL A 25 0.87 0.11 -11.37
CA VAL A 25 0.52 -1.32 -11.27
C VAL A 25 0.44 -1.76 -9.81
N ALA A 26 1.39 -1.34 -8.96
CA ALA A 26 1.41 -1.78 -7.57
C ALA A 26 0.25 -1.18 -6.77
N ALA A 27 -0.13 0.08 -6.99
CA ALA A 27 -1.22 0.72 -6.25
C ALA A 27 -2.55 -0.07 -6.32
N PRO A 28 -3.15 -0.34 -7.49
CA PRO A 28 -4.42 -1.06 -7.56
C PRO A 28 -4.32 -2.49 -7.02
N ILE A 29 -3.18 -3.18 -7.24
CA ILE A 29 -2.96 -4.53 -6.73
C ILE A 29 -2.91 -4.54 -5.20
N LEU A 30 -2.14 -3.62 -4.60
CA LEU A 30 -2.00 -3.51 -3.15
C LEU A 30 -3.30 -3.04 -2.49
N THR A 31 -4.04 -2.13 -3.14
CA THR A 31 -5.37 -1.72 -2.70
C THR A 31 -6.34 -2.90 -2.67
N ALA A 32 -6.44 -3.65 -3.77
CA ALA A 32 -7.32 -4.82 -3.85
C ALA A 32 -6.95 -5.86 -2.78
N LEU A 33 -5.67 -6.15 -2.62
CA LEU A 33 -5.18 -7.08 -1.60
C LEU A 33 -5.53 -6.61 -0.18
N GLY A 34 -5.34 -5.33 0.13
CA GLY A 34 -5.65 -4.77 1.44
C GLY A 34 -7.14 -4.76 1.75
N ILE A 35 -7.99 -4.51 0.76
CA ILE A 35 -9.45 -4.64 0.90
C ILE A 35 -9.84 -6.10 1.17
N SER A 36 -9.34 -7.05 0.37
CA SER A 36 -9.65 -8.48 0.57
C SER A 36 -9.24 -8.98 1.95
N ILE A 37 -8.07 -8.57 2.44
CA ILE A 37 -7.63 -8.88 3.82
C ILE A 37 -8.60 -8.25 4.83
N GLY A 38 -8.92 -6.96 4.65
CA GLY A 38 -9.85 -6.24 5.51
C GLY A 38 -11.22 -6.91 5.60
N GLU A 39 -11.80 -7.33 4.48
CA GLU A 39 -13.10 -7.99 4.43
C GLU A 39 -13.07 -9.39 5.06
N LEU A 40 -11.98 -10.14 4.85
CA LEU A 40 -11.80 -11.47 5.45
C LEU A 40 -11.74 -11.45 6.97
N PHE A 41 -11.16 -10.40 7.57
CA PHE A 41 -10.97 -10.32 9.02
C PHE A 41 -11.92 -9.35 9.73
N GLY A 42 -12.41 -8.31 9.05
CA GLY A 42 -13.23 -7.24 9.63
C GLY A 42 -14.50 -7.77 10.30
N VAL A 43 -15.23 -8.65 9.60
CA VAL A 43 -16.46 -9.30 10.07
C VAL A 43 -16.26 -10.17 11.33
N HIS A 44 -15.01 -10.53 11.65
CA HIS A 44 -14.66 -11.33 12.82
C HIS A 44 -14.09 -10.51 13.98
N LEU A 45 -13.67 -9.27 13.72
CA LEU A 45 -13.00 -8.41 14.72
C LEU A 45 -13.95 -7.41 15.36
N VAL A 46 -14.98 -6.99 14.65
CA VAL A 46 -15.91 -5.94 15.07
C VAL A 46 -17.33 -6.29 14.61
N SER A 47 -18.33 -5.90 15.40
CA SER A 47 -19.74 -6.21 15.14
C SER A 47 -20.51 -5.03 14.52
N SER A 48 -19.85 -3.88 14.29
CA SER A 48 -20.49 -2.69 13.75
C SER A 48 -20.01 -2.44 12.33
N ALA A 49 -20.94 -2.05 11.44
CA ALA A 49 -20.62 -1.72 10.04
C ALA A 49 -19.52 -0.65 9.94
N LEU A 50 -19.61 0.41 10.76
CA LEU A 50 -18.58 1.44 10.82
C LEU A 50 -17.21 0.87 11.26
N GLY A 51 -17.21 -0.09 12.18
CA GLY A 51 -15.99 -0.75 12.61
C GLY A 51 -15.37 -1.57 11.48
N GLU A 52 -16.19 -2.35 10.76
CA GLU A 52 -15.74 -3.16 9.63
C GLU A 52 -15.11 -2.29 8.54
N ASP A 53 -15.77 -1.19 8.16
CA ASP A 53 -15.24 -0.22 7.20
C ASP A 53 -13.90 0.36 7.65
N LEU A 54 -13.75 0.70 8.93
CA LEU A 54 -12.49 1.22 9.47
C LEU A 54 -11.36 0.17 9.43
N ILE A 55 -11.68 -1.10 9.70
CA ILE A 55 -10.71 -2.20 9.58
C ILE A 55 -10.29 -2.39 8.12
N VAL A 56 -11.25 -2.37 7.18
CA VAL A 56 -10.95 -2.47 5.74
C VAL A 56 -10.04 -1.32 5.30
N ILE A 57 -10.36 -0.08 5.67
CA ILE A 57 -9.54 1.09 5.35
C ILE A 57 -8.15 0.97 5.97
N LEU A 58 -8.05 0.52 7.21
CA LEU A 58 -6.76 0.32 7.89
C LEU A 58 -5.91 -0.75 7.17
N CYS A 59 -6.50 -1.90 6.84
CA CYS A 59 -5.82 -2.97 6.10
C CYS A 59 -5.38 -2.50 4.71
N MET A 60 -6.21 -1.71 4.01
CA MET A 60 -5.85 -1.09 2.74
C MET A 60 -4.62 -0.19 2.89
N VAL A 61 -4.63 0.74 3.84
CA VAL A 61 -3.52 1.69 4.06
C VAL A 61 -2.24 0.96 4.44
N VAL A 62 -2.30 0.00 5.35
CA VAL A 62 -1.12 -0.77 5.79
C VAL A 62 -0.53 -1.57 4.62
N THR A 63 -1.37 -2.25 3.84
CA THR A 63 -0.92 -3.04 2.68
C THR A 63 -0.24 -2.16 1.63
N ILE A 64 -0.81 -1.00 1.33
CA ILE A 64 -0.22 -0.02 0.41
C ILE A 64 1.15 0.43 0.92
N VAL A 65 1.26 0.85 2.19
CA VAL A 65 2.50 1.37 2.76
C VAL A 65 3.59 0.30 2.78
N VAL A 66 3.28 -0.91 3.26
CA VAL A 66 4.24 -2.01 3.33
C VAL A 66 4.65 -2.47 1.93
N GLY A 67 3.67 -2.65 1.04
CA GLY A 67 3.90 -3.06 -0.33
C GLY A 67 4.78 -2.09 -1.10
N PHE A 68 4.45 -0.79 -1.09
CA PHE A 68 5.29 0.23 -1.75
C PHE A 68 6.67 0.36 -1.13
N THR A 69 6.80 0.16 0.19
CA THR A 69 8.12 0.11 0.83
C THR A 69 8.95 -1.05 0.27
N GLY A 70 8.36 -2.23 0.14
CA GLY A 70 9.01 -3.39 -0.48
C GLY A 70 9.43 -3.15 -1.93
N VAL A 71 8.53 -2.58 -2.75
CA VAL A 71 8.83 -2.21 -4.14
C VAL A 71 9.97 -1.18 -4.20
N ALA A 72 9.97 -0.19 -3.31
CA ALA A 72 11.03 0.81 -3.25
C ALA A 72 12.39 0.23 -2.87
N LEU A 73 12.44 -0.74 -1.94
CA LEU A 73 13.67 -1.43 -1.57
C LEU A 73 14.21 -2.27 -2.74
N ILE A 74 13.34 -2.96 -3.48
CA ILE A 74 13.75 -3.73 -4.68
C ILE A 74 14.27 -2.79 -5.78
N ASP A 75 13.61 -1.65 -5.99
CA ASP A 75 14.01 -0.66 -6.98
C ASP A 75 15.37 -0.03 -6.66
N MET A 76 15.67 0.24 -5.38
CA MET A 76 16.98 0.76 -4.94
C MET A 76 18.11 -0.27 -4.96
N GLY A 77 17.78 -1.57 -4.91
CA GLY A 77 18.76 -2.66 -4.93
C GLY A 77 19.21 -3.03 -6.35
N ARG A 78 18.61 -2.45 -7.38
CA ARG A 78 18.98 -2.58 -8.79
C ARG A 78 19.78 -1.37 -9.25
#